data_AF-A7STG6-F1
#
_entry.id   AF-A7STG6-F1
#
_cell.length_a   1.000
_cell.length_b   1.000
_cell.length_c   1.000
_cell.angle_alpha   90.00
_cell.angle_beta   90.00
_cell.angle_gamma   90.00
#
_symmetry.space_group_name_H-M   'P 1'
#
loop_
_entity.id
_entity.type
_entity.pdbx_description
1 polymer ?
#
loop_
_entity_poly.entity_id
_entity_poly.type
_entity_poly.pdbx_seq_one_letter_code
_entity_poly.pdbx_strand_id
1 'polypeptide(L)'
;MSSSWKRESNMAAARATKTLHKLHAVTLIRSGIRQPWWEKRTLKVLGLTKLHKTVVHKNTPAVNGLLRSVKHLVDVTPIKVV
;
A
#
# COMPACT_ATOMS: atom_id res chain seq x y z
N MET A 1 -33.36 -21.23 -5.05
CA MET A 1 -32.94 -19.97 -4.39
C MET A 1 -32.00 -20.26 -3.21
N SER A 2 -30.80 -20.81 -3.43
CA SER A 2 -29.85 -21.12 -2.32
C SER A 2 -28.36 -20.95 -2.70
N SER A 3 -28.09 -20.26 -3.82
CA SER A 3 -26.72 -20.16 -4.39
C SER A 3 -26.05 -18.80 -4.19
N SER A 4 -26.74 -17.82 -3.58
CA SER A 4 -26.19 -16.48 -3.32
C SER A 4 -25.46 -16.41 -1.98
N TRP A 5 -26.06 -16.95 -0.92
CA TRP A 5 -25.51 -16.90 0.44
C TRP A 5 -24.22 -17.71 0.58
N LYS A 6 -24.10 -18.83 -0.16
CA LYS A 6 -22.87 -19.64 -0.18
C LYS A 6 -21.69 -18.93 -0.86
N ARG A 7 -21.95 -18.01 -1.79
CA ARG A 7 -20.93 -17.18 -2.46
C ARG A 7 -20.43 -16.06 -1.54
N GLU A 8 -21.31 -15.43 -0.77
CA GLU A 8 -20.95 -14.41 0.22
C GLU A 8 -20.14 -14.99 1.38
N SER A 9 -20.54 -16.16 1.90
CA SER A 9 -19.80 -16.85 2.96
C SER A 9 -18.40 -17.29 2.52
N ASN A 10 -18.25 -17.82 1.30
CA ASN A 10 -16.92 -18.17 0.77
C ASN A 10 -16.04 -16.93 0.50
N MET A 11 -16.63 -15.80 0.07
CA MET A 11 -15.89 -14.54 -0.10
C MET A 11 -15.43 -13.93 1.22
N ALA A 12 -16.24 -14.04 2.28
CA ALA A 12 -15.86 -13.60 3.62
C ALA A 12 -14.70 -14.45 4.18
N ALA A 13 -14.75 -15.77 4.00
CA ALA A 13 -13.68 -16.69 4.39
C ALA A 13 -12.38 -16.46 3.60
N ALA A 14 -12.47 -16.15 2.31
CA ALA A 14 -11.31 -15.81 1.47
C ALA A 14 -10.65 -14.45 1.82
N ARG A 15 -11.38 -13.52 2.46
CA ARG A 15 -10.85 -12.24 2.95
C ARG A 15 -10.09 -12.38 4.28
N ALA A 16 -10.42 -13.40 5.07
CA ALA A 16 -9.87 -13.59 6.42
C ALA A 16 -8.46 -14.22 6.45
N THR A 17 -7.98 -14.84 5.36
CA THR A 17 -6.71 -15.58 5.33
C THR A 17 -5.52 -14.80 4.74
N LYS A 18 -5.64 -13.49 4.50
CA LYS A 18 -4.49 -12.68 4.11
C LYS A 18 -3.65 -12.35 5.35
N THR A 19 -2.51 -13.02 5.50
CA THR A 19 -1.55 -12.76 6.59
C THR A 19 -1.21 -11.26 6.63
N LEU A 20 -1.52 -10.61 7.74
CA LEU A 20 -1.33 -9.17 7.88
C LEU A 20 0.17 -8.90 8.10
N HIS A 21 0.87 -8.50 7.05
CA HIS A 21 2.28 -8.11 7.15
C HIS A 21 2.38 -6.83 8.00
N LYS A 22 3.25 -6.87 9.02
CA LYS A 22 3.46 -5.73 9.95
C LYS A 22 4.16 -4.56 9.27
N LEU A 23 5.03 -4.85 8.31
CA LEU A 23 5.88 -3.88 7.61
C LEU A 23 5.74 -4.04 6.09
N HIS A 24 5.83 -2.93 5.38
CA HIS A 24 5.93 -2.90 3.92
C HIS A 24 7.12 -2.04 3.50
N ALA A 25 7.88 -2.51 2.52
CA ALA A 25 8.89 -1.72 1.84
C ALA A 25 8.23 -0.96 0.70
N VAL A 26 8.41 0.36 0.70
CA VAL A 26 7.84 1.26 -0.30
C VAL A 26 8.98 1.82 -1.14
N THR A 27 8.93 1.59 -2.45
CA THR A 27 9.95 2.06 -3.39
C THR A 27 9.35 3.09 -4.34
N LEU A 28 10.02 4.22 -4.55
CA LEU A 28 9.57 5.19 -5.55
C LEU A 28 9.99 4.73 -6.96
N ILE A 29 9.04 4.30 -7.80
CA ILE A 29 9.32 3.88 -9.18
C ILE A 29 9.24 5.05 -10.15
N ARG A 30 8.29 5.97 -9.96
CA ARG A 30 8.06 7.11 -10.86
C ARG A 30 8.35 8.43 -10.19
N SER A 31 8.87 9.38 -10.95
CA SER A 31 9.21 10.71 -10.45
C SER A 31 7.97 11.52 -10.06
N GLY A 32 8.08 12.25 -8.96
CA GLY A 32 7.06 13.19 -8.48
C GLY A 32 7.11 14.58 -9.12
N ILE A 33 8.05 14.87 -10.04
CA ILE A 33 8.30 16.25 -10.53
C ILE A 33 7.08 16.86 -11.24
N ARG A 34 6.39 16.10 -12.10
CA ARG A 34 5.18 16.55 -12.82
C ARG A 34 3.87 16.25 -12.09
N GLN A 35 3.95 15.87 -10.81
CA GLN A 35 2.77 15.57 -10.01
C GLN A 35 2.24 16.82 -9.27
N PRO A 36 0.96 16.80 -8.86
CA PRO A 36 0.38 17.87 -8.06
C PRO A 36 1.14 18.13 -6.76
N TRP A 37 0.97 19.35 -6.21
CA TRP A 37 1.69 19.77 -5.01
C TRP A 37 1.40 18.90 -3.79
N TRP A 38 0.18 18.36 -3.66
CA TRP A 38 -0.19 17.48 -2.56
C TRP A 38 0.51 16.12 -2.63
N GLU A 39 0.66 15.54 -3.82
CA GLU A 39 1.39 14.27 -3.99
C GLU A 39 2.87 14.43 -3.67
N LYS A 40 3.47 15.54 -4.12
CA LYS A 40 4.86 15.90 -3.78
C LYS A 40 5.05 16.00 -2.25
N ARG A 41 4.08 16.60 -1.55
CA ARG A 41 4.10 16.68 -0.09
C ARG A 41 3.99 15.29 0.55
N THR A 42 3.11 14.44 0.05
CA THR A 42 2.95 13.05 0.52
C THR A 42 4.24 12.25 0.34
N LEU A 43 4.90 12.34 -0.81
CA LEU A 43 6.19 11.67 -1.05
C LEU A 43 7.28 12.15 -0.07
N LYS A 44 7.34 13.45 0.23
CA LYS A 44 8.27 14.00 1.23
C LYS A 44 7.98 13.47 2.63
N VAL A 45 6.71 13.42 3.04
CA VAL A 45 6.28 12.87 4.34
C VAL A 45 6.66 11.39 4.46
N LEU A 46 6.51 10.61 3.38
CA LEU A 46 6.90 9.21 3.32
C LEU A 46 8.43 8.98 3.20
N GLY A 47 9.23 10.05 3.07
CA GLY A 47 10.68 9.98 2.95
C GLY A 47 11.19 9.55 1.56
N LEU A 48 10.32 9.57 0.55
CA LEU A 48 10.60 9.17 -0.83
C LEU A 48 11.07 10.38 -1.66
N THR A 49 12.33 10.76 -1.48
CA THR A 49 12.92 11.94 -2.12
C THR A 49 13.68 11.66 -3.41
N LYS A 50 14.10 10.41 -3.64
CA LYS A 50 14.89 9.97 -4.81
C LYS A 50 14.21 8.79 -5.50
N LEU A 51 14.38 8.69 -6.82
CA LEU A 51 13.93 7.54 -7.59
C LEU A 51 14.62 6.27 -7.09
N HIS A 52 13.91 5.14 -7.07
CA HIS A 52 14.36 3.83 -6.58
C HIS A 52 14.79 3.78 -5.10
N LYS A 53 14.51 4.83 -4.31
CA LYS A 53 14.71 4.77 -2.87
C LYS A 53 13.63 3.90 -2.23
N THR A 54 14.05 2.88 -1.49
CA THR A 54 13.17 2.05 -0.68
C THR A 54 13.14 2.55 0.77
N VAL A 55 11.95 2.69 1.34
CA VAL A 55 11.74 3.05 2.75
C VAL A 55 10.74 2.07 3.37
N VAL A 56 11.07 1.56 4.55
CA VAL A 56 10.21 0.63 5.27
C VAL A 56 9.22 1.40 6.13
N HIS A 57 7.93 1.08 5.99
CA HIS A 57 6.85 1.70 6.75
C HIS A 57 6.00 0.64 7.47
N LYS A 58 5.41 1.04 8.60
CA LYS A 58 4.45 0.22 9.34
C LYS A 58 3.12 0.16 8.59
N ASN A 59 2.50 -1.02 8.57
CA ASN A 59 1.16 -1.22 8.02
C ASN A 59 0.09 -0.63 8.96
N THR A 60 -0.06 0.69 8.92
CA THR A 60 -1.09 1.42 9.68
C THR A 60 -2.10 2.03 8.71
N PRO A 61 -3.38 2.19 9.11
CA PRO A 61 -4.40 2.77 8.24
C PRO A 61 -4.05 4.19 7.77
N ALA A 62 -3.38 4.98 8.63
CA ALA A 62 -2.90 6.32 8.28
C ALA A 62 -1.87 6.29 7.13
N VAL A 63 -0.83 5.46 7.25
CA VAL A 63 0.18 5.29 6.18
C VAL A 63 -0.46 4.74 4.91
N ASN A 64 -1.37 3.77 5.04
CA ASN A 64 -2.07 3.20 3.90
C ASN A 64 -2.93 4.23 3.14
N GLY A 65 -3.54 5.20 3.85
CA GLY A 65 -4.24 6.32 3.23
C GLY A 65 -3.31 7.20 2.38
N LEU A 66 -2.11 7.49 2.89
CA LEU A 66 -1.09 8.22 2.16
C LEU A 66 -0.62 7.44 0.93
N LEU A 67 -0.29 6.16 1.09
CA LEU A 67 0.15 5.29 -0.01
C LEU A 67 -0.90 5.15 -1.10
N ARG A 68 -2.19 5.08 -0.73
CA ARG A 68 -3.31 5.01 -1.69
C ARG A 68 -3.40 6.26 -2.57
N SER A 69 -3.01 7.41 -2.05
CA SER A 69 -2.99 8.68 -2.79
C SER A 69 -1.87 8.74 -3.83
N VAL A 70 -0.75 8.03 -3.60
CA VAL A 70 0.43 8.02 -4.48
C VAL A 70 0.70 6.66 -5.12
N LYS A 71 -0.33 5.79 -5.18
CA LYS A 71 -0.22 4.37 -5.61
C LYS A 71 0.39 4.16 -7.00
N HIS A 72 0.29 5.15 -7.89
CA HIS A 72 0.84 5.11 -9.24
C HIS A 72 2.33 5.44 -9.29
N LEU A 73 2.88 6.00 -8.22
CA LEU A 73 4.30 6.41 -8.14
C LEU A 73 5.16 5.40 -7.40
N VAL A 74 4.55 4.60 -6.52
CA VAL A 74 5.25 3.73 -5.58
C VAL A 74 4.97 2.26 -5.83
N ASP A 75 5.97 1.43 -5.60
CA ASP A 75 5.83 0.00 -5.39
C ASP A 75 5.70 -0.30 -3.91
N VAL A 76 4.87 -1.27 -3.54
CA VAL A 76 4.71 -1.69 -2.15
C VAL A 76 4.93 -3.19 -2.07
N THR A 77 6.03 -3.58 -1.42
CA THR A 77 6.40 -4.98 -1.21
C THR A 77 6.22 -5.37 0.26
N PRO A 78 5.47 -6.43 0.57
CA PRO A 78 5.29 -6.88 1.95
C PRO A 78 6.56 -7.52 2.48
N ILE A 79 6.96 -7.14 3.70
CA ILE A 79 8.10 -7.76 4.38
C ILE A 79 7.58 -8.85 5.32
N LYS A 80 8.09 -10.07 5.14
CA LYS A 80 7.89 -11.18 6.06
C LYS A 80 9.11 -11.21 6.98
N VAL A 81 8.91 -10.90 8.25
CA VAL A 81 9.93 -11.16 9.27
C VAL A 81 9.81 -12.64 9.60
N VAL A 82 10.89 -13.38 9.34
CA VAL A 82 11.01 -14.83 9.64
C VAL A 82 11.08 -15.02 11.15
#